data_AF-A0A9W7X9W8-F1
#
_entry.id   AF-A0A9W7X9W8-F1
#
_cell.length_a   1.000
_cell.length_b   1.000
_cell.length_c   1.000
_cell.angle_alpha   90.00
_cell.angle_beta   90.00
_cell.angle_gamma   90.00
#
_symmetry.space_group_name_H-M   'P 1'
#
loop_
_entity.id
_entity.type
_entity.pdbx_description
1 polymer ?
#
loop_
_entity_poly.entity_id
_entity_poly.type
_entity_poly.pdbx_seq_one_letter_code
_entity_poly.pdbx_strand_id
1 'polypeptide(L)'
;MSGTTSPATTTISSLQSLLAHLWIASCRARDLADDQETTHGLLVGCRARVRGIPAEYMGNTVTRAVARAPAGDVRRRGLGWAAWLLNRAAATFDEARVREELAAWARSPGFVRVKLPPADAVATALVTGSSPRFDVYGNVFGWGARWACAAAPGTRWTAK
;
A
#
# COMPACT_ATOMS: atom_id res chain seq x y z
N MET A 1 9.96 0.60 42.25
CA MET A 1 10.12 -0.33 41.11
C MET A 1 9.80 0.44 39.84
N SER A 2 10.81 1.03 39.21
CA SER A 2 10.65 1.79 37.98
C SER A 2 10.74 0.83 36.79
N GLY A 3 9.59 0.51 36.18
CA GLY A 3 9.53 -0.26 34.96
C GLY A 3 10.04 0.59 33.79
N THR A 4 11.18 0.21 33.23
CA THR A 4 11.68 0.75 31.96
C THR A 4 10.87 0.16 30.82
N THR A 5 9.88 0.90 30.33
CA THR A 5 9.23 0.60 29.05
C THR A 5 10.28 0.74 27.95
N SER A 6 10.78 -0.40 27.43
CA SER A 6 11.60 -0.41 26.22
C SER A 6 10.84 0.31 25.10
N PRO A 7 11.48 1.21 24.33
CA PRO A 7 10.84 1.82 23.18
C PRO A 7 10.44 0.70 22.21
N ALA A 8 9.14 0.55 21.97
CA ALA A 8 8.62 -0.43 21.03
C ALA A 8 9.28 -0.19 19.67
N THR A 9 10.21 -1.07 19.29
CA THR A 9 10.95 -0.96 18.04
C THR A 9 9.96 -1.25 16.92
N THR A 10 9.69 -0.27 16.07
CA THR A 10 8.76 -0.45 14.95
C THR A 10 9.39 -1.42 13.94
N THR A 11 8.89 -2.66 13.88
CA THR A 11 9.37 -3.65 12.92
C THR A 11 8.94 -3.28 11.50
N ILE A 12 9.93 -2.98 10.66
CA ILE A 12 9.73 -2.70 9.23
C ILE A 12 9.80 -4.01 8.44
N SER A 13 8.79 -4.27 7.62
CA SER A 13 8.75 -5.44 6.73
C SER A 13 9.57 -5.23 5.46
N SER A 14 10.04 -6.32 4.85
CA SER A 14 10.75 -6.27 3.56
C SER A 14 9.94 -5.59 2.45
N LEU A 15 8.61 -5.75 2.46
CA LEU A 15 7.73 -5.03 1.54
C LEU A 15 7.81 -3.52 1.76
N GLN A 16 7.74 -3.05 3.00
CA GLN A 16 7.84 -1.62 3.31
C GLN A 16 9.21 -1.06 2.91
N SER A 17 10.29 -1.79 3.14
CA SER A 17 11.63 -1.39 2.70
C SER A 17 11.73 -1.30 1.18
N LEU A 18 11.21 -2.29 0.44
CA LEU A 18 11.20 -2.27 -1.03
C LEU A 18 10.37 -1.10 -1.56
N LEU A 19 9.17 -0.88 -1.01
CA LEU A 19 8.30 0.21 -1.45
C LEU A 19 8.88 1.58 -1.13
N ALA A 20 9.55 1.73 0.01
CA ALA A 20 10.28 2.95 0.34
C ALA A 20 11.42 3.22 -0.66
N HIS A 21 12.16 2.17 -1.04
CA HIS A 21 13.20 2.30 -2.06
C HIS A 21 12.63 2.76 -3.41
N LEU A 22 11.51 2.16 -3.85
CA LEU A 22 10.82 2.54 -5.07
C LEU A 22 10.27 3.97 -5.01
N TRP A 23 9.76 4.40 -3.85
CA TRP A 23 9.27 5.76 -3.67
C TRP A 23 10.40 6.78 -3.83
N ILE A 24 11.52 6.58 -3.15
CA ILE A 24 12.72 7.43 -3.27
C ILE A 24 13.23 7.46 -4.70
N ALA A 25 13.33 6.30 -5.36
CA ALA A 25 13.77 6.20 -6.75
C ALA A 25 12.82 6.95 -7.68
N SER A 26 11.50 6.85 -7.46
CA SER A 26 10.50 7.58 -8.24
C SER A 26 10.61 9.09 -8.04
N CYS A 27 10.80 9.57 -6.81
CA CYS A 27 10.99 11.01 -6.56
C CYS A 27 12.24 11.56 -7.27
N ARG A 28 13.32 10.76 -7.35
CA ARG A 28 14.54 11.11 -8.08
C ARG A 28 14.33 11.09 -9.60
N ALA A 29 13.73 10.02 -10.13
CA ALA A 29 13.53 9.86 -11.57
C ALA A 29 12.55 10.89 -12.16
N ARG A 30 11.60 11.39 -11.36
CA ARG A 30 10.64 12.42 -11.76
C ARG A 30 11.09 13.84 -11.46
N ASP A 31 12.30 14.01 -10.90
CA ASP A 31 12.88 15.29 -10.50
C ASP A 31 11.89 16.20 -9.75
N LEU A 32 11.20 15.62 -8.75
CA LEU A 32 10.18 16.37 -8.00
C LEU A 32 10.84 17.51 -7.21
N ALA A 33 10.16 18.66 -7.15
CA ALA A 33 10.61 19.78 -6.34
C ALA A 33 10.60 19.40 -4.85
N ASP A 34 11.51 19.97 -4.05
CA ASP A 34 11.70 19.58 -2.66
C ASP A 34 10.45 19.78 -1.78
N ASP A 35 9.70 20.83 -2.07
CA ASP A 35 8.45 21.24 -1.42
C ASP A 35 7.21 20.53 -2.00
N GLN A 36 7.36 19.82 -3.12
CA GLN A 36 6.25 19.12 -3.75
C GLN A 36 5.83 17.90 -2.93
N GLU A 37 4.56 17.91 -2.49
CA GLU A 37 3.95 16.77 -1.81
C GLU A 37 3.89 15.54 -2.72
N THR A 38 4.35 14.40 -2.22
CA THR A 38 4.29 13.10 -2.88
C THR A 38 3.56 12.10 -1.99
N THR A 39 2.93 11.10 -2.61
CA THR A 39 2.15 10.10 -1.89
C THR A 39 2.47 8.69 -2.33
N HIS A 40 2.43 7.75 -1.38
CA HIS A 40 2.50 6.32 -1.66
C HIS A 40 1.28 5.63 -1.06
N GLY A 41 0.38 5.18 -1.94
CA GLY A 41 -0.82 4.43 -1.60
C GLY A 41 -0.56 2.93 -1.51
N LEU A 42 -1.06 2.31 -0.44
CA LEU A 42 -1.02 0.87 -0.19
C LEU A 42 -2.45 0.33 -0.07
N LEU A 43 -2.68 -0.87 -0.58
CA LEU A 43 -3.90 -1.62 -0.27
C LEU A 43 -3.63 -2.57 0.90
N VAL A 44 -4.38 -2.41 1.97
CA VAL A 44 -4.29 -3.23 3.19
C VAL A 44 -5.41 -4.26 3.15
N GLY A 45 -5.03 -5.55 3.10
CA GLY A 45 -5.99 -6.64 3.12
C GLY A 45 -6.70 -6.77 4.48
N CYS A 46 -8.03 -6.82 4.46
CA CYS A 46 -8.87 -6.87 5.64
C CYS A 46 -9.11 -8.30 6.15
N ARG A 47 -8.95 -9.35 5.32
CA ARG A 47 -9.28 -10.75 5.69
C ARG A 47 -8.66 -11.22 7.01
N ALA A 48 -7.37 -10.93 7.20
CA ALA A 48 -6.64 -11.31 8.41
C ALA A 48 -6.77 -10.29 9.56
N ARG A 49 -7.50 -9.18 9.36
CA ARG A 49 -7.57 -8.04 10.30
C ARG A 49 -8.97 -7.75 10.82
N VAL A 50 -10.01 -8.15 10.09
CA VAL A 50 -11.42 -7.93 10.44
C VAL A 50 -12.02 -9.26 10.87
N ARG A 51 -12.67 -9.29 12.03
CA ARG A 51 -13.30 -10.51 12.53
C ARG A 51 -14.49 -10.92 11.66
N GLY A 52 -14.65 -12.21 11.40
CA GLY A 52 -15.81 -12.75 10.68
C GLY A 52 -15.73 -12.67 9.15
N ILE A 53 -14.58 -12.33 8.57
CA ILE A 53 -14.33 -12.52 7.13
C ILE A 53 -13.73 -13.92 6.92
N PRO A 54 -14.39 -14.84 6.19
CA PRO A 54 -13.82 -16.14 5.87
C PRO A 54 -12.53 -16.01 5.06
N ALA A 55 -11.58 -16.93 5.25
CA ALA A 55 -10.33 -16.93 4.49
C ALA A 55 -10.60 -17.14 2.99
N GLU A 56 -11.64 -17.91 2.67
CA GLU A 56 -12.10 -18.32 1.35
C GLU A 56 -12.96 -17.24 0.67
N TYR A 57 -13.21 -16.09 1.32
CA TYR A 57 -14.04 -15.04 0.75
C TYR A 57 -13.47 -14.51 -0.58
N MET A 58 -14.18 -14.79 -1.66
CA MET A 58 -13.78 -14.47 -3.05
C MET A 58 -13.98 -13.00 -3.44
N GLY A 59 -14.72 -12.21 -2.65
CA GLY A 59 -14.91 -10.79 -2.93
C GLY A 59 -13.70 -9.92 -2.57
N ASN A 60 -13.80 -8.61 -2.81
CA ASN A 60 -12.75 -7.66 -2.48
C ASN A 60 -12.86 -7.20 -1.02
N THR A 61 -11.76 -7.32 -0.26
CA THR A 61 -11.69 -6.86 1.14
C THR A 61 -10.36 -6.14 1.37
N VAL A 62 -10.26 -4.93 0.86
CA VAL A 62 -9.10 -4.06 1.09
C VAL A 62 -9.55 -2.69 1.56
N THR A 63 -8.72 -2.05 2.38
CA THR A 63 -8.81 -0.62 2.65
C THR A 63 -7.54 0.08 2.14
N ARG A 64 -7.65 1.37 1.84
CA ARG A 64 -6.54 2.17 1.31
C ARG A 64 -5.80 2.86 2.44
N ALA A 65 -4.51 2.58 2.56
CA ALA A 65 -3.57 3.35 3.37
C ALA A 65 -2.76 4.30 2.48
N VAL A 66 -2.42 5.49 2.97
CA VAL A 66 -1.66 6.47 2.20
C VAL A 66 -0.60 7.11 3.07
N ALA A 67 0.65 6.99 2.67
CA ALA A 67 1.75 7.80 3.18
C ALA A 67 1.87 9.09 2.36
N ARG A 68 2.16 10.21 3.02
CA ARG A 68 2.30 11.55 2.40
C ARG A 68 3.49 12.28 3.00
N ALA A 69 4.29 12.90 2.16
CA ALA A 69 5.44 13.70 2.58
C ALA A 69 5.96 14.58 1.41
N PRO A 70 6.71 15.65 1.69
CA PRO A 70 7.44 16.39 0.66
C PRO A 70 8.51 15.51 0.01
N ALA A 71 8.72 15.64 -1.30
CA ALA A 71 9.69 14.82 -2.03
C ALA A 71 11.14 15.05 -1.52
N GLY A 72 11.46 16.27 -1.07
CA GLY A 72 12.74 16.57 -0.45
C GLY A 72 12.97 15.75 0.83
N ASP A 73 11.93 15.57 1.65
CA ASP A 73 12.02 14.81 2.90
C ASP A 73 12.14 13.31 2.65
N VAL A 74 11.37 12.77 1.70
CA VAL A 74 11.48 11.36 1.28
C VAL A 74 12.91 11.06 0.80
N ARG A 75 13.54 11.96 0.05
CA ARG A 75 14.91 11.79 -0.46
C ARG A 75 15.98 11.97 0.63
N ARG A 76 15.88 13.01 1.47
CA ARG A 76 16.92 13.39 2.45
C ARG A 76 16.91 12.53 3.70
N ARG A 77 15.73 12.19 4.24
CA ARG A 77 15.61 11.38 5.47
C ARG A 77 15.87 9.90 5.20
N GLY A 78 15.82 9.49 3.94
CA GLY A 78 16.29 8.19 3.47
C GLY A 78 15.34 7.02 3.71
N LEU A 79 15.86 5.82 3.44
CA LEU A 79 15.09 4.59 3.32
C LEU A 79 14.31 4.22 4.60
N GLY A 80 14.98 4.28 5.76
CA GLY A 80 14.39 3.89 7.03
C GLY A 80 13.19 4.77 7.41
N TRP A 81 13.31 6.08 7.20
CA TRP A 81 12.24 7.02 7.47
C TRP A 81 11.04 6.84 6.53
N ALA A 82 11.29 6.69 5.23
CA ALA A 82 10.23 6.42 4.26
C ALA A 82 9.52 5.09 4.54
N ALA A 83 10.26 4.03 4.90
CA ALA A 83 9.68 2.74 5.26
C ALA A 83 8.87 2.81 6.57
N TRP A 84 9.34 3.59 7.55
CA TRP A 84 8.59 3.88 8.77
C TRP A 84 7.27 4.62 8.48
N LEU A 85 7.27 5.58 7.56
CA LEU A 85 6.04 6.28 7.18
C LEU A 85 5.02 5.34 6.53
N LEU A 86 5.47 4.45 5.64
CA LEU A 86 4.63 3.37 5.08
C LEU A 86 4.13 2.40 6.16
N ASN A 87 4.96 2.12 7.16
CA ASN A 87 4.56 1.29 8.30
C ASN A 87 3.45 1.95 9.11
N ARG A 88 3.59 3.24 9.44
CA ARG A 88 2.54 3.98 10.14
C ARG A 88 1.25 4.04 9.33
N ALA A 89 1.33 4.33 8.03
CA ALA A 89 0.16 4.33 7.16
C ALA A 89 -0.56 2.97 7.12
N ALA A 90 0.19 1.86 7.11
CA ALA A 90 -0.42 0.53 7.19
C ALA A 90 -0.99 0.22 8.59
N ALA A 91 -0.40 0.77 9.64
CA ALA A 91 -0.80 0.60 11.03
C ALA A 91 -2.00 1.46 11.43
N THR A 92 -2.37 2.50 10.66
CA THR A 92 -3.63 3.25 10.87
C THR A 92 -4.88 2.46 10.47
N PHE A 93 -4.75 1.19 10.12
CA PHE A 93 -5.88 0.30 9.92
C PHE A 93 -6.72 0.23 11.19
N ASP A 94 -8.03 0.46 11.05
CA ASP A 94 -9.00 0.36 12.13
C ASP A 94 -10.23 -0.43 11.65
N GLU A 95 -10.52 -1.53 12.34
CA GLU A 95 -11.67 -2.38 12.04
C GLU A 95 -12.99 -1.65 12.25
N ALA A 96 -13.12 -0.84 13.31
CA ALA A 96 -14.36 -0.14 13.62
C ALA A 96 -14.72 0.83 12.49
N ARG A 97 -13.74 1.63 12.06
CA ARG A 97 -13.86 2.52 10.92
C ARG A 97 -14.22 1.78 9.62
N VAL A 98 -13.57 0.66 9.31
CA VAL A 98 -13.89 -0.12 8.09
C VAL A 98 -15.34 -0.62 8.11
N ARG A 99 -15.85 -1.04 9.27
CA ARG A 99 -17.25 -1.48 9.42
C ARG A 99 -18.23 -0.32 9.26
N GLU A 100 -17.90 0.84 9.82
CA GLU A 100 -18.71 2.05 9.68
C GLU A 100 -18.77 2.51 8.21
N GLU A 101 -17.63 2.55 7.52
CA GLU A 101 -17.53 2.88 6.10
C GLU A 101 -18.36 1.91 5.25
N LEU A 102 -18.33 0.61 5.55
CA LEU A 102 -19.16 -0.40 4.88
C LEU A 102 -20.66 -0.17 5.13
N ALA A 103 -21.06 0.09 6.37
CA ALA A 103 -22.45 0.35 6.71
C ALA A 103 -22.96 1.64 6.06
N ALA A 104 -22.14 2.68 5.99
CA ALA A 104 -22.44 3.92 5.28
C ALA A 104 -22.58 3.69 3.77
N TRP A 105 -21.66 2.92 3.18
CA TRP A 105 -21.71 2.57 1.77
C TRP A 105 -22.98 1.78 1.41
N ALA A 106 -23.44 0.87 2.27
CA ALA A 106 -24.70 0.15 2.07
C ALA A 106 -25.93 1.07 2.03
N ARG A 107 -25.90 2.19 2.75
CA ARG A 107 -26.98 3.20 2.74
C ARG A 107 -26.92 4.12 1.53
N SER A 108 -25.71 4.41 1.03
CA SER A 108 -25.49 5.27 -0.14
C SER A 108 -24.31 4.74 -0.96
N PRO A 109 -24.57 3.78 -1.88
CA PRO A 109 -23.52 3.12 -2.62
C PRO A 109 -22.89 4.09 -3.62
N GLY A 110 -21.65 4.46 -3.35
CA GLY A 110 -20.80 5.25 -4.24
C GLY A 110 -19.76 4.37 -4.91
N PHE A 111 -19.68 4.39 -6.24
CA PHE A 111 -18.59 3.74 -6.94
C PHE A 111 -17.39 4.68 -7.01
N VAL A 112 -16.20 4.17 -6.66
CA VAL A 112 -14.94 4.84 -6.96
C VAL A 112 -14.78 4.86 -8.47
N ARG A 113 -15.25 5.94 -9.09
CA ARG A 113 -14.89 6.25 -10.47
C ARG A 113 -13.47 6.80 -10.43
N VAL A 114 -12.52 5.97 -10.83
CA VAL A 114 -11.15 6.41 -11.08
C VAL A 114 -11.20 7.36 -12.29
N LYS A 115 -11.47 8.64 -12.03
CA LYS A 115 -11.09 9.69 -12.97
C LYS A 115 -9.57 9.68 -12.97
N LEU A 116 -8.96 9.72 -14.15
CA LEU A 116 -7.52 9.93 -14.25
C LEU A 116 -7.23 11.21 -13.44
N PRO A 117 -6.40 11.14 -12.39
CA PRO A 117 -6.02 12.34 -11.67
C PRO A 117 -5.43 13.32 -12.69
N PRO A 118 -5.53 14.64 -12.46
CA PRO A 118 -4.78 15.58 -13.29
C PRO A 118 -3.29 15.17 -13.29
N ALA A 119 -2.60 15.41 -14.41
CA ALA A 119 -1.31 14.78 -14.70
C ALA A 119 -0.25 15.04 -13.60
N ASP A 120 -0.34 16.20 -12.95
CA ASP A 120 0.42 16.62 -11.78
C ASP A 120 0.24 15.68 -10.56
N ALA A 121 -0.99 15.23 -10.31
CA ALA A 121 -1.30 14.30 -9.23
C ALA A 121 -0.82 12.87 -9.53
N VAL A 122 -0.77 12.47 -10.80
CA VAL A 122 -0.19 11.17 -11.20
C VAL A 122 1.34 11.20 -11.12
N ALA A 123 1.95 12.33 -11.48
CA ALA A 123 3.39 12.52 -11.40
C ALA A 123 3.92 12.50 -9.95
N THR A 124 3.09 12.83 -8.96
CA THR A 124 3.49 12.85 -7.54
C THR A 124 3.06 11.62 -6.74
N ALA A 125 2.19 10.76 -7.29
CA ALA A 125 1.67 9.59 -6.61
C ALA A 125 2.30 8.27 -7.08
N LEU A 126 2.46 7.35 -6.13
CA LEU A 126 2.77 5.95 -6.37
C LEU A 126 1.68 5.10 -5.69
N VAL A 127 1.25 4.02 -6.35
CA VAL A 127 0.24 3.11 -5.79
C VAL A 127 0.73 1.68 -5.94
N THR A 128 0.70 0.93 -4.84
CA THR A 128 1.04 -0.50 -4.82
C THR A 128 -0.20 -1.32 -4.52
N GLY A 129 -0.60 -2.16 -5.49
CA GLY A 129 -1.72 -3.09 -5.34
C GLY A 129 -1.30 -4.55 -5.09
N SER A 130 -0.02 -4.90 -5.26
CA SER A 130 0.47 -6.26 -5.07
C SER A 130 0.98 -6.51 -3.65
N SER A 131 0.95 -7.78 -3.21
CA SER A 131 1.43 -8.23 -1.91
C SER A 131 2.15 -9.57 -2.06
N PRO A 132 3.33 -9.76 -1.43
CA PRO A 132 4.04 -11.03 -1.44
C PRO A 132 3.30 -12.16 -0.70
N ARG A 133 2.21 -11.84 0.01
CA ARG A 133 1.35 -12.82 0.68
C ARG A 133 0.45 -13.60 -0.28
N PHE A 134 0.33 -13.17 -1.54
CA PHE A 134 -0.44 -13.90 -2.53
C PHE A 134 0.43 -14.99 -3.14
N ASP A 135 0.19 -16.24 -2.73
CA ASP A 135 0.97 -17.38 -3.21
C ASP A 135 0.51 -17.80 -4.61
N VAL A 136 1.13 -17.18 -5.63
CA VAL A 136 0.86 -17.54 -7.02
C VAL A 136 1.57 -18.84 -7.43
N TYR A 137 2.71 -19.14 -6.79
CA TYR A 137 3.60 -20.23 -7.17
C TYR A 137 3.18 -21.57 -6.56
N GLY A 138 2.45 -21.56 -5.44
CA GLY A 138 1.94 -22.77 -4.78
C GLY A 138 0.78 -23.46 -5.50
N ASN A 139 0.20 -22.85 -6.54
CA ASN A 139 -0.88 -23.51 -7.29
C ASN A 139 -0.30 -24.50 -8.32
N VAL A 140 -0.62 -25.78 -8.16
CA VAL A 140 -0.21 -26.89 -9.05
C VAL A 140 -1.43 -27.48 -9.73
N PHE A 141 -1.48 -27.41 -11.07
CA PHE A 141 -2.60 -27.91 -11.88
C PHE A 141 -2.31 -29.28 -12.52
N GLY A 142 -1.33 -30.01 -12.00
CA GLY A 142 -0.93 -31.34 -12.48
C GLY A 142 0.25 -31.36 -13.47
N TRP A 143 0.78 -30.19 -13.87
CA TRP A 143 1.92 -30.07 -14.80
C TRP A 143 3.24 -29.70 -14.10
N GLY A 144 3.31 -29.89 -12.78
CA GLY A 144 4.47 -29.50 -11.96
C GLY A 144 4.42 -28.06 -11.45
N ALA A 145 5.53 -27.62 -10.83
CA ALA A 145 5.66 -26.30 -10.24
C ALA A 145 5.77 -25.20 -11.31
N ARG A 146 5.27 -24.00 -10.99
CA ARG A 146 5.37 -22.85 -11.89
C ARG A 146 6.77 -22.26 -11.88
N TRP A 147 7.28 -21.95 -13.07
CA TRP A 147 8.59 -21.35 -13.26
C TRP A 147 8.56 -19.80 -13.22
N ALA A 148 7.45 -19.18 -13.62
CA ALA A 148 7.27 -17.72 -13.58
C ALA A 148 5.81 -17.30 -13.45
N CYS A 149 5.60 -16.10 -12.92
CA CYS A 149 4.33 -15.38 -12.93
C CYS A 149 4.56 -13.90 -13.23
N ALA A 150 3.77 -13.32 -14.14
CA ALA A 150 3.81 -11.91 -14.48
C ALA A 150 2.40 -11.31 -14.53
N ALA A 151 2.29 -10.02 -14.22
CA ALA A 151 1.05 -9.28 -14.42
C ALA A 151 0.75 -9.13 -15.92
N ALA A 152 -0.53 -9.18 -16.30
CA ALA A 152 -0.95 -9.07 -17.68
C ALA A 152 -0.57 -7.69 -18.29
N PRO A 153 -0.17 -7.63 -19.57
CA PRO A 153 -0.03 -6.36 -20.29
C PRO A 153 -1.37 -5.60 -20.25
N GLY A 154 -1.39 -4.41 -19.64
CA GLY A 154 -2.61 -3.60 -19.48
C GLY A 154 -3.00 -3.29 -18.03
N THR A 155 -2.43 -3.96 -17.02
CA THR A 155 -2.60 -3.58 -15.60
C THR A 155 -1.63 -2.49 -15.14
N ARG A 156 -0.92 -1.86 -16.08
CA ARG A 156 0.12 -0.85 -15.82
C ARG A 156 -0.53 0.52 -15.93
N TRP A 157 -0.71 1.19 -14.80
CA TRP A 157 -1.20 2.56 -14.75
C TRP A 157 -0.09 3.49 -15.23
N THR A 158 -0.03 3.77 -16.53
CA THR A 158 0.86 4.80 -17.08
C THR A 158 0.04 6.06 -17.32
N ALA A 159 0.46 7.19 -16.74
CA ALA A 159 0.08 8.49 -17.28
C ALA A 159 0.59 8.54 -18.73
N LYS A 160 -0.31 8.82 -19.67
CA LYS A 160 0.07 9.31 -20.99
C LYS A 160 0.26 10.80 -20.89
#